data_AF-A0A4Y3QNN3-F1
#
_entry.id   AF-A0A4Y3QNN3-F1
#
_cell.length_a   1.000
_cell.length_b   1.000
_cell.length_c   1.000
_cell.angle_alpha   90.00
_cell.angle_beta   90.00
_cell.angle_gamma   90.00
#
_symmetry.space_group_name_H-M   'P 1'
#
loop_
_entity.id
_entity.type
_entity.pdbx_description
1 polymer ?
#
loop_
_entity_poly.entity_id
_entity_poly.type
_entity_poly.pdbx_seq_one_letter_code
_entity_poly.pdbx_strand_id
1 'polypeptide(L)'
;MNRITKLTTVGLLVIGGSVVAVPAYAADLTCTDDLGSQTVSGNLIVPGGADCVLGGATVEGDIVVEAGGWLDATSVTVTGDVVATDAYGVSLDGTSVAGDISAYSADTTVGFLYVNDLKVGGSVEAGGIDVEVVDSAISGSLLTQRANYVDVVRSSVGADVSVDGSGWGLSMTGAVVKGDVTVSGSSRDVLIGATADGGSDAFANSIGGNLSLTGNTANLRVANTTVYGALALDGNSPAAAFGAGVRAGSTTGDYTGEAPTAPPAGDQAIAVTVPDQGSGELTWSIEGTSRLVDLGVATENLDHYAASGEIVPIRVQDTRAGNPGWSLTAQVSNFTAGGQEVSSKYLGWTPEVLETQGGAVAGAPVPSGFDSGQGLSVARTLAQANDGHERGSSLVGADLDLKLPLETPRGTYNATVTLTALS
;
A
#
# COMPACT_ATOMS: atom_id res chain seq x y z
N MET A 1 -88.05 -17.23 -23.17
CA MET A 1 -87.10 -17.48 -24.26
C MET A 1 -86.07 -16.35 -24.24
N ASN A 2 -84.97 -16.54 -23.49
CA ASN A 2 -83.94 -15.52 -23.28
C ASN A 2 -82.81 -15.69 -24.30
N ARG A 3 -82.43 -14.59 -24.95
CA ARG A 3 -81.37 -14.49 -25.95
C ARG A 3 -79.99 -14.54 -25.27
N ILE A 4 -79.11 -15.39 -25.79
CA ILE A 4 -77.69 -15.51 -25.38
C ILE A 4 -76.82 -14.87 -26.47
N THR A 5 -76.02 -13.88 -26.06
CA THR A 5 -75.02 -13.17 -26.87
C THR A 5 -73.70 -13.94 -26.82
N LYS A 6 -73.06 -14.19 -27.98
CA LYS A 6 -71.71 -14.79 -28.07
C LYS A 6 -70.66 -13.69 -28.24
N LEU A 7 -69.67 -13.66 -27.34
CA LEU A 7 -68.44 -12.88 -27.46
C LEU A 7 -67.43 -13.64 -28.33
N THR A 8 -66.75 -12.92 -29.23
CA THR A 8 -65.68 -13.45 -30.10
C THR A 8 -64.37 -12.82 -29.65
N THR A 9 -63.42 -13.64 -29.18
CA THR A 9 -62.10 -13.23 -28.71
C THR A 9 -61.12 -13.18 -29.89
N VAL A 10 -60.46 -12.03 -30.08
CA VAL A 10 -59.37 -11.85 -31.05
C VAL A 10 -58.05 -12.13 -30.33
N GLY A 11 -57.31 -13.14 -30.77
CA GLY A 11 -55.96 -13.45 -30.26
C GLY A 11 -54.89 -12.67 -31.02
N LEU A 12 -54.08 -11.90 -30.29
CA LEU A 12 -52.91 -11.17 -30.79
C LEU A 12 -51.71 -12.13 -30.91
N LEU A 13 -51.15 -12.30 -32.10
CA LEU A 13 -49.93 -13.10 -32.34
C LEU A 13 -48.71 -12.17 -32.24
N VAL A 14 -47.93 -12.30 -31.16
CA VAL A 14 -46.65 -11.59 -30.99
C VAL A 14 -45.55 -12.43 -31.65
N ILE A 15 -44.95 -11.89 -32.72
CA ILE A 15 -43.79 -12.49 -33.39
C ILE A 15 -42.56 -12.14 -32.54
N GLY A 16 -42.05 -13.12 -31.78
CA GLY A 16 -40.81 -12.98 -31.01
C GLY A 16 -39.60 -12.93 -31.94
N GLY A 17 -38.97 -11.76 -32.03
CA GLY A 17 -37.66 -11.61 -32.65
C GLY A 17 -36.58 -12.14 -31.71
N SER A 18 -35.78 -13.09 -32.19
CA SER A 18 -34.59 -13.60 -31.49
C SER A 18 -33.56 -12.47 -31.38
N VAL A 19 -33.35 -11.93 -30.17
CA VAL A 19 -32.21 -11.06 -29.91
C VAL A 19 -30.98 -11.96 -29.82
N VAL A 20 -30.14 -11.97 -30.84
CA VAL A 20 -28.82 -12.59 -30.76
C VAL A 20 -27.96 -11.65 -29.92
N ALA A 21 -27.65 -12.05 -28.69
CA ALA A 21 -26.69 -11.34 -27.86
C ALA A 21 -25.30 -11.46 -28.52
N VAL A 22 -24.79 -10.36 -29.06
CA VAL A 22 -23.40 -10.28 -29.49
C VAL A 22 -22.56 -10.15 -28.22
N PRO A 23 -21.48 -10.93 -28.02
CA PRO A 23 -20.61 -10.73 -26.88
C PRO A 23 -20.07 -9.30 -26.92
N ALA A 24 -20.24 -8.56 -25.83
CA ALA A 24 -19.59 -7.27 -25.65
C ALA A 24 -18.11 -7.56 -25.37
N TYR A 25 -17.26 -7.36 -26.38
CA TYR A 25 -15.82 -7.27 -26.15
C TYR A 25 -15.57 -5.99 -25.38
N ALA A 26 -14.92 -6.07 -24.22
CA ALA A 26 -14.45 -4.88 -23.55
C ALA A 26 -13.44 -4.17 -24.47
N ALA A 27 -13.57 -2.85 -24.59
CA ALA A 27 -12.71 -2.08 -25.47
C ALA A 27 -11.35 -1.87 -24.79
N ASP A 28 -10.29 -2.13 -25.53
CA ASP A 28 -8.93 -1.78 -25.11
C ASP A 28 -8.79 -0.26 -25.00
N LEU A 29 -7.95 0.19 -24.07
CA LEU A 29 -7.67 1.59 -23.81
C LEU A 29 -6.21 1.89 -24.12
N THR A 30 -5.97 2.97 -24.86
CA THR A 30 -4.63 3.50 -25.06
C THR A 30 -4.34 4.59 -24.01
N CYS A 31 -3.24 4.45 -23.27
CA CYS A 31 -2.80 5.38 -22.25
C CYS A 31 -1.55 6.13 -22.72
N THR A 32 -1.61 7.46 -22.72
CA THR A 32 -0.49 8.33 -23.13
C THR A 32 -0.22 9.48 -22.15
N ASP A 33 -0.86 9.43 -20.97
CA ASP A 33 -0.71 10.38 -19.88
C ASP A 33 -1.26 9.73 -18.57
N ASP A 34 -1.52 10.52 -17.53
CA ASP A 34 -2.16 10.09 -16.29
C ASP A 34 -3.63 9.66 -16.48
N LEU A 35 -3.94 8.41 -16.10
CA LEU A 35 -5.28 7.85 -16.11
C LEU A 35 -5.98 7.95 -14.73
N GLY A 36 -5.23 8.16 -13.65
CA GLY A 36 -5.74 8.17 -12.28
C GLY A 36 -6.30 6.81 -11.85
N SER A 37 -7.45 6.82 -11.14
CA SER A 37 -8.05 5.64 -10.50
C SER A 37 -9.16 4.97 -11.33
N GLN A 38 -9.08 5.03 -12.66
CA GLN A 38 -10.15 4.54 -13.54
C GLN A 38 -10.13 3.02 -13.70
N THR A 39 -11.30 2.44 -14.03
CA THR A 39 -11.41 1.05 -14.45
C THR A 39 -11.30 0.93 -15.96
N VAL A 40 -10.38 0.08 -16.42
CA VAL A 40 -10.18 -0.31 -17.82
C VAL A 40 -10.72 -1.72 -17.97
N SER A 41 -11.83 -1.87 -18.69
CA SER A 41 -12.48 -3.19 -18.83
C SER A 41 -11.79 -4.13 -19.81
N GLY A 42 -10.96 -3.61 -20.72
CA GLY A 42 -10.17 -4.38 -21.67
C GLY A 42 -8.68 -4.32 -21.35
N ASN A 43 -7.85 -4.50 -22.36
CA ASN A 43 -6.40 -4.32 -22.19
C ASN A 43 -6.05 -2.83 -22.12
N LEU A 44 -5.01 -2.51 -21.38
CA LEU A 44 -4.39 -1.18 -21.38
C LEU A 44 -3.12 -1.22 -22.23
N ILE A 45 -3.03 -0.35 -23.22
CA ILE A 45 -1.88 -0.26 -24.13
C ILE A 45 -1.15 1.06 -23.85
N VAL A 46 0.12 0.99 -23.51
CA VAL A 46 1.03 2.16 -23.42
C VAL A 46 1.85 2.20 -24.71
N PRO A 47 1.57 3.13 -25.64
CA PRO A 47 2.27 3.21 -26.90
C PRO A 47 3.74 3.54 -26.75
N GLY A 48 4.51 3.21 -27.78
CA GLY A 48 5.94 3.50 -27.79
C GLY A 48 6.27 4.99 -27.62
N GLY A 49 7.17 5.30 -26.68
CA GLY A 49 7.60 6.66 -26.34
C GLY A 49 6.59 7.48 -25.56
N ALA A 50 5.46 6.89 -25.16
CA ALA A 50 4.45 7.54 -24.31
C ALA A 50 4.65 7.16 -22.84
N ASP A 51 4.19 8.05 -21.97
CA ASP A 51 4.19 7.84 -20.52
C ASP A 51 2.75 7.53 -20.09
N CYS A 52 2.58 6.52 -19.24
CA CYS A 52 1.30 6.19 -18.63
C CYS A 52 1.46 6.11 -17.12
N VAL A 53 0.66 6.91 -16.41
CA VAL A 53 0.64 6.94 -14.95
C VAL A 53 -0.72 6.44 -14.46
N LEU A 54 -0.71 5.45 -13.57
CA LEU A 54 -1.90 4.85 -12.97
C LEU A 54 -1.83 4.96 -11.45
N GLY A 55 -2.90 5.46 -10.82
CA GLY A 55 -2.98 5.60 -9.36
C GLY A 55 -4.31 5.07 -8.85
N GLY A 56 -4.32 3.86 -8.26
CA GLY A 56 -5.55 3.23 -7.77
C GLY A 56 -6.48 2.67 -8.87
N ALA A 57 -5.96 2.48 -10.09
CA ALA A 57 -6.72 1.97 -11.23
C ALA A 57 -7.02 0.46 -11.11
N THR A 58 -7.99 0.00 -11.90
CA THR A 58 -8.24 -1.43 -12.14
C THR A 58 -8.17 -1.72 -13.63
N VAL A 59 -7.31 -2.64 -14.06
CA VAL A 59 -7.24 -3.14 -15.43
C VAL A 59 -7.74 -4.58 -15.45
N GLU A 60 -8.88 -4.82 -16.11
CA GLU A 60 -9.54 -6.12 -16.19
C GLU A 60 -8.93 -7.04 -17.28
N GLY A 61 -8.03 -6.50 -18.10
CA GLY A 61 -7.22 -7.24 -19.06
C GLY A 61 -5.73 -7.17 -18.74
N ASP A 62 -4.93 -7.26 -19.80
CA ASP A 62 -3.48 -7.14 -19.74
C ASP A 62 -3.05 -5.67 -19.81
N ILE A 63 -1.89 -5.36 -19.25
CA ILE A 63 -1.16 -4.12 -19.55
C ILE A 63 -0.05 -4.46 -20.54
N VAL A 64 -0.06 -3.80 -21.71
CA VAL A 64 0.96 -3.96 -22.75
C VAL A 64 1.73 -2.66 -22.90
N VAL A 65 3.03 -2.68 -22.62
CA VAL A 65 3.93 -1.54 -22.78
C VAL A 65 4.80 -1.76 -24.01
N GLU A 66 4.60 -0.93 -25.01
CA GLU A 66 5.32 -1.01 -26.27
C GLU A 66 6.72 -0.35 -26.17
N ALA A 67 7.51 -0.52 -27.24
CA ALA A 67 8.91 -0.09 -27.29
C ALA A 67 9.10 1.40 -26.97
N GLY A 68 9.92 1.69 -25.95
CA GLY A 68 10.19 3.03 -25.44
C GLY A 68 9.08 3.64 -24.59
N GLY A 69 7.97 2.94 -24.37
CA GLY A 69 6.92 3.38 -23.44
C GLY A 69 7.37 3.28 -21.99
N TRP A 70 6.78 4.11 -21.13
CA TRP A 70 7.01 4.10 -19.69
C TRP A 70 5.69 3.92 -18.93
N LEU A 71 5.65 2.94 -18.04
CA LEU A 71 4.54 2.70 -17.12
C LEU A 71 4.96 3.00 -15.68
N ASP A 72 4.16 3.81 -15.00
CA ASP A 72 4.19 3.98 -13.55
C ASP A 72 2.82 3.61 -12.98
N ALA A 73 2.73 2.51 -12.23
CA ALA A 73 1.49 2.01 -11.66
C ALA A 73 1.59 1.86 -10.14
N THR A 74 0.86 2.71 -9.43
CA THR A 74 0.80 2.73 -7.97
C THR A 74 -0.57 2.30 -7.46
N SER A 75 -0.61 1.32 -6.56
CA SER A 75 -1.85 0.78 -5.96
C SER A 75 -2.88 0.27 -6.99
N VAL A 76 -2.41 -0.31 -8.09
CA VAL A 76 -3.27 -0.79 -9.19
C VAL A 76 -3.67 -2.25 -8.99
N THR A 77 -4.82 -2.65 -9.53
CA THR A 77 -5.19 -4.07 -9.69
C THR A 77 -5.20 -4.44 -11.17
N VAL A 78 -4.39 -5.43 -11.56
CA VAL A 78 -4.34 -5.99 -12.92
C VAL A 78 -4.80 -7.45 -12.84
N THR A 79 -5.86 -7.80 -13.56
CA THR A 79 -6.38 -9.17 -13.55
C THR A 79 -5.77 -10.07 -14.62
N GLY A 80 -5.12 -9.47 -15.63
CA GLY A 80 -4.30 -10.17 -16.62
C GLY A 80 -2.80 -10.09 -16.30
N ASP A 81 -2.02 -10.04 -17.38
CA ASP A 81 -0.57 -9.96 -17.36
C ASP A 81 -0.06 -8.52 -17.51
N VAL A 82 1.21 -8.30 -17.15
CA VAL A 82 1.95 -7.08 -17.54
C VAL A 82 3.05 -7.49 -18.51
N VAL A 83 2.97 -7.03 -19.75
CA VAL A 83 3.90 -7.39 -20.83
C VAL A 83 4.58 -6.14 -21.36
N ALA A 84 5.91 -6.10 -21.29
CA ALA A 84 6.73 -5.01 -21.77
C ALA A 84 7.81 -5.51 -22.72
N THR A 85 7.87 -4.95 -23.93
CA THR A 85 8.87 -5.31 -24.94
C THR A 85 9.61 -4.07 -25.38
N ASP A 86 10.92 -4.03 -25.12
CA ASP A 86 11.80 -2.89 -25.37
C ASP A 86 11.28 -1.57 -24.75
N ALA A 87 10.53 -1.66 -23.66
CA ALA A 87 10.00 -0.51 -22.93
C ALA A 87 11.14 0.32 -22.32
N TYR A 88 10.91 1.63 -22.17
CA TYR A 88 11.84 2.49 -21.41
C TYR A 88 11.84 2.12 -19.93
N GLY A 89 10.69 1.71 -19.37
CA GLY A 89 10.63 1.21 -18.01
C GLY A 89 9.23 0.83 -17.56
N VAL A 90 9.18 -0.04 -16.56
CA VAL A 90 7.97 -0.44 -15.85
C VAL A 90 8.23 -0.33 -14.36
N SER A 91 7.48 0.55 -13.69
CA SER A 91 7.48 0.70 -12.23
C SER A 91 6.11 0.29 -11.70
N LEU A 92 6.08 -0.71 -10.82
CA LEU A 92 4.89 -1.18 -10.15
C LEU A 92 5.11 -1.07 -8.63
N ASP A 93 4.22 -0.34 -7.95
CA ASP A 93 4.31 -0.09 -6.50
C ASP A 93 2.96 -0.36 -5.83
N GLY A 94 2.93 -1.17 -4.76
CA GLY A 94 1.71 -1.52 -4.03
C GLY A 94 0.62 -2.17 -4.90
N THR A 95 1.00 -2.71 -6.06
CA THR A 95 0.11 -3.18 -7.12
C THR A 95 -0.13 -4.69 -6.99
N SER A 96 -1.26 -5.19 -7.46
CA SER A 96 -1.55 -6.63 -7.56
C SER A 96 -1.70 -7.02 -9.02
N VAL A 97 -0.91 -7.99 -9.46
CA VAL A 97 -1.00 -8.60 -10.81
C VAL A 97 -1.43 -10.05 -10.64
N ALA A 98 -2.57 -10.43 -11.20
CA ALA A 98 -3.09 -11.79 -11.06
C ALA A 98 -2.34 -12.79 -11.95
N GLY A 99 -1.85 -12.35 -13.10
CA GLY A 99 -1.08 -13.14 -14.05
C GLY A 99 0.43 -13.00 -13.88
N ASP A 100 1.13 -13.10 -15.00
CA ASP A 100 2.58 -13.00 -15.14
C ASP A 100 3.03 -11.55 -15.39
N ILE A 101 4.29 -11.27 -15.07
CA ILE A 101 4.97 -10.04 -15.48
C ILE A 101 6.12 -10.45 -16.40
N SER A 102 6.14 -9.94 -17.63
CA SER A 102 7.16 -10.23 -18.62
C SER A 102 7.74 -8.93 -19.17
N ALA A 103 9.05 -8.68 -18.97
CA ALA A 103 9.71 -7.45 -19.40
C ALA A 103 11.08 -7.72 -20.03
N TYR A 104 11.18 -7.61 -21.36
CA TYR A 104 12.41 -7.93 -22.09
C TYR A 104 12.86 -6.78 -22.98
N SER A 105 14.18 -6.55 -23.04
CA SER A 105 14.80 -5.79 -24.13
C SER A 105 15.85 -6.63 -24.86
N ALA A 106 15.73 -6.67 -26.19
CA ALA A 106 16.59 -7.48 -27.04
C ALA A 106 17.88 -6.75 -27.43
N ASP A 107 17.79 -5.42 -27.63
CA ASP A 107 18.82 -4.64 -28.35
C ASP A 107 19.47 -3.53 -27.51
N THR A 108 18.92 -3.20 -26.33
CA THR A 108 19.42 -2.12 -25.49
C THR A 108 19.52 -2.54 -24.02
N THR A 109 20.51 -2.04 -23.28
CA THR A 109 20.53 -2.11 -21.80
C THR A 109 19.85 -0.88 -21.19
N VAL A 110 18.85 -0.35 -21.88
CA VAL A 110 18.18 0.92 -21.54
C VAL A 110 16.75 0.54 -21.18
N GLY A 111 16.55 0.18 -19.92
CA GLY A 111 15.23 -0.14 -19.41
C GLY A 111 15.30 -0.73 -18.01
N PHE A 112 14.18 -0.69 -17.31
CA PHE A 112 14.06 -1.24 -15.96
C PHE A 112 12.70 -1.88 -15.73
N LEU A 113 12.68 -2.89 -14.86
CA LEU A 113 11.49 -3.44 -14.23
C LEU A 113 11.66 -3.34 -12.71
N TYR A 114 10.85 -2.50 -12.08
CA TYR A 114 10.80 -2.35 -10.62
C TYR A 114 9.47 -2.87 -10.09
N VAL A 115 9.55 -3.84 -9.17
CA VAL A 115 8.44 -4.57 -8.55
C VAL A 115 8.55 -4.35 -7.04
N ASN A 116 7.77 -3.41 -6.51
CA ASN A 116 7.85 -2.96 -5.12
C ASN A 116 6.53 -3.17 -4.37
N ASP A 117 6.55 -3.88 -3.23
CA ASP A 117 5.34 -4.19 -2.45
C ASP A 117 4.23 -4.84 -3.32
N LEU A 118 4.64 -5.79 -4.17
CA LEU A 118 3.76 -6.41 -5.16
C LEU A 118 3.26 -7.78 -4.74
N LYS A 119 2.04 -8.10 -5.17
CA LYS A 119 1.54 -9.48 -5.22
C LYS A 119 1.40 -9.92 -6.67
N VAL A 120 2.17 -10.95 -7.05
CA VAL A 120 2.15 -11.55 -8.39
C VAL A 120 1.59 -12.97 -8.30
N GLY A 121 0.48 -13.21 -9.00
CA GLY A 121 -0.18 -14.52 -9.05
C GLY A 121 0.54 -15.52 -9.95
N GLY A 122 1.29 -15.04 -10.94
CA GLY A 122 2.14 -15.82 -11.81
C GLY A 122 3.64 -15.69 -11.49
N SER A 123 4.45 -15.71 -12.53
CA SER A 123 5.90 -15.55 -12.53
C SER A 123 6.32 -14.14 -12.93
N VAL A 124 7.56 -13.79 -12.61
CA VAL A 124 8.21 -12.57 -13.11
C VAL A 124 9.35 -13.01 -14.02
N GLU A 125 9.31 -12.57 -15.27
CA GLU A 125 10.25 -12.93 -16.33
C GLU A 125 10.84 -11.65 -16.91
N ALA A 126 12.15 -11.48 -16.85
CA ALA A 126 12.80 -10.27 -17.34
C ALA A 126 14.14 -10.52 -18.02
N GLY A 127 14.59 -9.59 -18.85
CA GLY A 127 15.91 -9.71 -19.44
C GLY A 127 16.36 -8.50 -20.25
N GLY A 128 17.68 -8.30 -20.29
CA GLY A 128 18.29 -7.14 -20.98
C GLY A 128 18.08 -5.79 -20.28
N ILE A 129 17.47 -5.76 -19.10
CA ILE A 129 17.07 -4.56 -18.36
C ILE A 129 17.55 -4.61 -16.91
N ASP A 130 17.44 -3.50 -16.18
CA ASP A 130 17.57 -3.46 -14.72
C ASP A 130 16.36 -4.17 -14.08
N VAL A 131 16.57 -4.97 -13.04
CA VAL A 131 15.49 -5.70 -12.37
C VAL A 131 15.59 -5.53 -10.86
N GLU A 132 14.54 -5.00 -10.25
CA GLU A 132 14.41 -4.91 -8.79
C GLU A 132 13.09 -5.55 -8.34
N VAL A 133 13.19 -6.44 -7.37
CA VAL A 133 12.06 -7.09 -6.70
C VAL A 133 12.21 -6.87 -5.20
N VAL A 134 11.38 -5.98 -4.64
CA VAL A 134 11.48 -5.52 -3.26
C VAL A 134 10.16 -5.72 -2.54
N ASP A 135 10.21 -6.27 -1.33
CA ASP A 135 9.05 -6.47 -0.44
C ASP A 135 7.86 -7.17 -1.12
N SER A 136 8.14 -8.06 -2.08
CA SER A 136 7.13 -8.61 -2.98
C SER A 136 6.91 -10.12 -2.79
N ALA A 137 5.72 -10.59 -3.18
CA ALA A 137 5.34 -12.00 -3.16
C ALA A 137 4.99 -12.49 -4.58
N ILE A 138 5.84 -13.35 -5.11
CA ILE A 138 5.69 -14.01 -6.42
C ILE A 138 5.23 -15.45 -6.18
N SER A 139 4.07 -15.81 -6.73
CA SER A 139 3.52 -17.16 -6.54
C SER A 139 4.24 -18.21 -7.40
N GLY A 140 4.66 -17.80 -8.61
CA GLY A 140 5.46 -18.59 -9.53
C GLY A 140 6.95 -18.42 -9.32
N SER A 141 7.69 -18.33 -10.42
CA SER A 141 9.15 -18.22 -10.45
C SER A 141 9.60 -16.78 -10.75
N LEU A 142 10.85 -16.46 -10.40
CA LEU A 142 11.56 -15.27 -10.89
C LEU A 142 12.65 -15.70 -11.86
N LEU A 143 12.54 -15.32 -13.11
CA LEU A 143 13.51 -15.64 -14.15
C LEU A 143 14.07 -14.36 -14.72
N THR A 144 15.39 -14.24 -14.71
CA THR A 144 16.10 -13.15 -15.36
C THR A 144 17.13 -13.70 -16.34
N GLN A 145 17.20 -13.11 -17.53
CA GLN A 145 18.21 -13.45 -18.52
C GLN A 145 18.95 -12.20 -18.98
N ARG A 146 20.27 -12.19 -18.81
CA ARG A 146 21.14 -11.07 -19.22
C ARG A 146 20.63 -9.73 -18.68
N ALA A 147 20.08 -9.73 -17.47
CA ALA A 147 19.71 -8.49 -16.80
C ALA A 147 20.98 -7.63 -16.61
N ASN A 148 20.80 -6.31 -16.55
CA ASN A 148 21.92 -5.42 -16.35
C ASN A 148 22.39 -5.50 -14.88
N TYR A 149 21.47 -5.39 -13.92
CA TYR A 149 21.61 -5.92 -12.56
C TYR A 149 20.30 -6.55 -12.07
N VAL A 150 20.38 -7.29 -10.98
CA VAL A 150 19.21 -7.90 -10.33
C VAL A 150 19.29 -7.68 -8.83
N ASP A 151 18.26 -7.09 -8.23
CA ASP A 151 18.13 -7.01 -6.78
C ASP A 151 16.86 -7.72 -6.33
N VAL A 152 17.00 -8.64 -5.37
CA VAL A 152 15.89 -9.37 -4.75
C VAL A 152 15.96 -9.15 -3.25
N VAL A 153 15.09 -8.27 -2.75
CA VAL A 153 15.15 -7.78 -1.37
C VAL A 153 13.85 -8.09 -0.67
N ARG A 154 13.93 -8.78 0.47
CA ARG A 154 12.79 -9.07 1.37
C ARG A 154 11.56 -9.65 0.65
N SER A 155 11.80 -10.47 -0.36
CA SER A 155 10.75 -10.98 -1.25
C SER A 155 10.60 -12.49 -1.13
N SER A 156 9.39 -12.98 -1.41
CA SER A 156 9.07 -14.42 -1.40
C SER A 156 8.76 -14.93 -2.80
N VAL A 157 9.30 -16.11 -3.14
CA VAL A 157 9.10 -16.76 -4.44
C VAL A 157 8.58 -18.18 -4.20
N GLY A 158 7.42 -18.47 -4.78
CA GLY A 158 6.68 -19.71 -4.56
C GLY A 158 7.25 -20.93 -5.30
N ALA A 159 8.04 -20.70 -6.35
CA ALA A 159 8.78 -21.71 -7.09
C ALA A 159 10.28 -21.37 -7.11
N ASP A 160 10.88 -21.23 -8.29
CA ASP A 160 12.33 -21.13 -8.47
C ASP A 160 12.78 -19.69 -8.75
N VAL A 161 14.03 -19.38 -8.41
CA VAL A 161 14.72 -18.17 -8.87
C VAL A 161 15.83 -18.58 -9.83
N SER A 162 15.84 -18.04 -11.03
CA SER A 162 16.89 -18.27 -12.04
C SER A 162 17.43 -16.95 -12.56
N VAL A 163 18.73 -16.75 -12.41
CA VAL A 163 19.47 -15.59 -12.92
C VAL A 163 20.52 -16.09 -13.89
N ASP A 164 20.22 -16.02 -15.18
CA ASP A 164 21.15 -16.39 -16.26
C ASP A 164 21.85 -15.14 -16.80
N GLY A 165 22.97 -14.81 -16.20
CA GLY A 165 23.81 -13.67 -16.55
C GLY A 165 23.27 -12.35 -16.01
N SER A 166 24.10 -11.69 -15.21
CA SER A 166 23.93 -10.29 -14.84
C SER A 166 25.27 -9.56 -14.92
N GLY A 167 25.33 -8.52 -15.76
CA GLY A 167 26.59 -7.82 -16.08
C GLY A 167 27.15 -7.00 -14.92
N TRP A 168 26.26 -6.31 -14.21
CA TRP A 168 26.60 -5.47 -13.06
C TRP A 168 26.28 -6.10 -11.71
N GLY A 169 25.77 -7.33 -11.73
CA GLY A 169 25.70 -8.19 -10.56
C GLY A 169 24.30 -8.49 -10.06
N LEU A 170 24.27 -9.22 -8.95
CA LEU A 170 23.05 -9.64 -8.26
C LEU A 170 23.23 -9.39 -6.76
N SER A 171 22.21 -8.83 -6.11
CA SER A 171 22.05 -8.88 -4.66
C SER A 171 20.77 -9.62 -4.29
N MET A 172 20.86 -10.58 -3.38
CA MET A 172 19.69 -11.26 -2.82
C MET A 172 19.76 -11.28 -1.30
N THR A 173 18.84 -10.58 -0.64
CA THR A 173 18.81 -10.44 0.83
C THR A 173 17.38 -10.53 1.36
N GLY A 174 17.18 -11.19 2.49
CA GLY A 174 15.82 -11.40 3.04
C GLY A 174 14.89 -12.24 2.15
N ALA A 175 15.42 -12.98 1.18
CA ALA A 175 14.62 -13.74 0.24
C ALA A 175 14.15 -15.07 0.85
N VAL A 176 12.89 -15.42 0.60
CA VAL A 176 12.31 -16.73 0.95
C VAL A 176 11.88 -17.43 -0.33
N VAL A 177 12.67 -18.39 -0.78
CA VAL A 177 12.44 -19.14 -2.02
C VAL A 177 12.04 -20.57 -1.67
N LYS A 178 10.88 -21.04 -2.13
CA LYS A 178 10.44 -22.42 -1.85
C LYS A 178 11.19 -23.45 -2.67
N GLY A 179 11.49 -23.13 -3.92
CA GLY A 179 12.20 -24.00 -4.86
C GLY A 179 13.71 -23.77 -4.86
N ASP A 180 14.29 -23.97 -6.04
CA ASP A 180 15.72 -23.84 -6.29
C ASP A 180 16.10 -22.39 -6.62
N VAL A 181 17.33 -22.02 -6.30
CA VAL A 181 17.96 -20.78 -6.75
C VAL A 181 19.15 -21.14 -7.63
N THR A 182 19.16 -20.63 -8.86
CA THR A 182 20.27 -20.79 -9.80
C THR A 182 20.78 -19.42 -10.23
N VAL A 183 22.09 -19.20 -10.11
CA VAL A 183 22.77 -18.01 -10.62
C VAL A 183 23.95 -18.45 -11.47
N SER A 184 23.89 -18.15 -12.76
CA SER A 184 24.92 -18.52 -13.73
C SER A 184 25.46 -17.33 -14.49
N GLY A 185 26.74 -17.39 -14.88
CA GLY A 185 27.34 -16.47 -15.86
C GLY A 185 27.29 -14.98 -15.49
N SER A 186 27.12 -14.65 -14.21
CA SER A 186 27.06 -13.26 -13.73
C SER A 186 28.46 -12.72 -13.43
N SER A 187 28.60 -11.38 -13.45
CA SER A 187 29.86 -10.67 -13.22
C SER A 187 29.72 -9.56 -12.18
N ARG A 188 30.85 -8.89 -11.89
CA ARG A 188 30.99 -7.82 -10.89
C ARG A 188 30.75 -8.27 -9.45
N ASP A 189 29.50 -8.38 -9.01
CA ASP A 189 29.12 -8.76 -7.65
C ASP A 189 27.99 -9.80 -7.72
N VAL A 190 28.12 -10.90 -6.97
CA VAL A 190 27.03 -11.84 -6.75
C VAL A 190 26.95 -12.07 -5.25
N LEU A 191 25.99 -11.39 -4.62
CA LEU A 191 25.88 -11.27 -3.18
C LEU A 191 24.63 -12.00 -2.70
N ILE A 192 24.81 -13.16 -2.07
CA ILE A 192 23.72 -13.97 -1.53
C ILE A 192 23.75 -13.86 0.00
N GLY A 193 22.92 -12.97 0.55
CA GLY A 193 22.81 -12.71 1.99
C GLY A 193 24.09 -12.10 2.59
N ALA A 194 24.91 -11.49 1.74
CA ALA A 194 26.23 -10.97 2.08
C ALA A 194 26.40 -9.53 1.64
N THR A 195 27.29 -8.80 2.30
CA THR A 195 27.81 -7.52 1.80
C THR A 195 28.98 -7.77 0.84
N ALA A 196 29.33 -6.77 0.03
CA ALA A 196 30.44 -6.86 -0.92
C ALA A 196 31.80 -7.20 -0.27
N ASP A 197 31.99 -6.79 0.99
CA ASP A 197 33.18 -7.09 1.79
C ASP A 197 33.17 -8.53 2.38
N GLY A 198 32.04 -9.23 2.30
CA GLY A 198 31.82 -10.59 2.84
C GLY A 198 31.23 -10.65 4.24
N GLY A 199 30.76 -9.51 4.77
CA GLY A 199 29.94 -9.50 5.98
C GLY A 199 28.56 -10.12 5.71
N SER A 200 27.85 -10.50 6.77
CA SER A 200 26.45 -10.91 6.66
C SER A 200 25.55 -9.71 6.43
N ASP A 201 24.58 -9.83 5.52
CA ASP A 201 23.49 -8.87 5.41
C ASP A 201 22.57 -8.95 6.64
N ALA A 202 21.88 -7.85 6.95
CA ALA A 202 20.90 -7.78 8.04
C ALA A 202 19.74 -8.77 7.85
N PHE A 203 19.35 -9.03 6.59
CA PHE A 203 18.28 -9.95 6.25
C PHE A 203 18.82 -11.28 5.72
N ALA A 204 18.54 -12.36 6.45
CA ALA A 204 18.94 -13.71 6.05
C ALA A 204 18.10 -14.24 4.87
N ASN A 205 18.68 -15.11 4.06
CA ASN A 205 17.95 -15.84 3.02
C ASN A 205 17.55 -17.25 3.49
N SER A 206 16.41 -17.73 3.01
CA SER A 206 15.94 -19.11 3.17
C SER A 206 15.58 -19.72 1.81
N ILE A 207 16.25 -20.79 1.43
CA ILE A 207 16.08 -21.49 0.16
C ILE A 207 15.66 -22.93 0.46
N GLY A 208 14.44 -23.28 0.08
CA GLY A 208 13.86 -24.60 0.32
C GLY A 208 14.51 -25.70 -0.52
N GLY A 209 14.87 -25.38 -1.76
CA GLY A 209 15.58 -26.28 -2.66
C GLY A 209 17.10 -26.13 -2.59
N ASN A 210 17.72 -26.26 -3.76
CA ASN A 210 19.16 -26.16 -3.98
C ASN A 210 19.56 -24.70 -4.26
N LEU A 211 20.81 -24.38 -3.96
CA LEU A 211 21.46 -23.16 -4.43
C LEU A 211 22.61 -23.55 -5.37
N SER A 212 22.48 -23.20 -6.65
CA SER A 212 23.47 -23.47 -7.68
C SER A 212 24.09 -22.18 -8.17
N LEU A 213 25.37 -21.96 -7.88
CA LEU A 213 26.14 -20.80 -8.30
C LEU A 213 27.21 -21.29 -9.27
N THR A 214 27.03 -21.06 -10.57
CA THR A 214 27.86 -21.70 -11.61
C THR A 214 28.45 -20.72 -12.63
N GLY A 215 29.74 -20.89 -12.96
CA GLY A 215 30.36 -20.13 -14.04
C GLY A 215 30.40 -18.60 -13.84
N ASN A 216 30.28 -18.11 -12.60
CA ASN A 216 30.24 -16.68 -12.33
C ASN A 216 31.66 -16.09 -12.30
N THR A 217 31.85 -14.95 -12.98
CA THR A 217 33.09 -14.16 -12.96
C THR A 217 32.89 -12.89 -12.14
N ALA A 218 32.56 -13.06 -10.86
CA ALA A 218 32.12 -12.01 -9.96
C ALA A 218 32.84 -12.08 -8.60
N ASN A 219 32.76 -11.00 -7.82
CA ASN A 219 32.90 -11.07 -6.37
C ASN A 219 31.73 -11.88 -5.79
N LEU A 220 31.89 -13.21 -5.79
CA LEU A 220 30.87 -14.16 -5.35
C LEU A 220 30.94 -14.32 -3.84
N ARG A 221 29.97 -13.75 -3.13
CA ARG A 221 29.86 -13.80 -1.66
C ARG A 221 28.57 -14.50 -1.25
N VAL A 222 28.68 -15.41 -0.30
CA VAL A 222 27.51 -16.04 0.35
C VAL A 222 27.65 -15.91 1.85
N ALA A 223 26.65 -15.36 2.52
CA ALA A 223 26.57 -15.25 3.97
C ALA A 223 25.10 -15.31 4.39
N ASN A 224 24.84 -15.52 5.68
CA ASN A 224 23.51 -15.47 6.29
C ASN A 224 22.40 -16.15 5.46
N THR A 225 22.71 -17.33 4.90
CA THR A 225 21.85 -18.01 3.92
C THR A 225 21.71 -19.46 4.34
N THR A 226 20.47 -19.91 4.50
CA THR A 226 20.14 -21.31 4.77
C THR A 226 19.58 -21.95 3.51
N VAL A 227 20.27 -22.97 3.01
CA VAL A 227 19.88 -23.82 1.88
C VAL A 227 19.49 -25.19 2.42
N TYR A 228 18.23 -25.59 2.28
CA TYR A 228 17.79 -26.90 2.78
C TYR A 228 18.23 -28.06 1.88
N GLY A 229 18.41 -27.81 0.58
CA GLY A 229 19.00 -28.73 -0.39
C GLY A 229 20.53 -28.65 -0.47
N ALA A 230 21.05 -28.89 -1.67
CA ALA A 230 22.48 -28.83 -1.96
C ALA A 230 22.95 -27.41 -2.34
N LEU A 231 24.15 -27.07 -1.92
CA LEU A 231 24.90 -25.89 -2.37
C LEU A 231 25.97 -26.33 -3.38
N ALA A 232 25.83 -25.92 -4.63
CA ALA A 232 26.74 -26.27 -5.72
C ALA A 232 27.48 -25.01 -6.25
N LEU A 233 28.81 -25.11 -6.36
CA LEU A 233 29.72 -23.97 -6.62
C LEU A 233 30.69 -24.27 -7.77
N ASP A 234 30.17 -24.58 -8.95
CA ASP A 234 30.99 -25.06 -10.08
C ASP A 234 31.51 -23.93 -10.97
N GLY A 235 32.78 -24.00 -11.38
CA GLY A 235 33.33 -23.12 -12.41
C GLY A 235 33.39 -21.61 -12.11
N ASN A 236 33.27 -21.18 -10.85
CA ASN A 236 33.32 -19.76 -10.48
C ASN A 236 34.76 -19.21 -10.44
N SER A 237 34.96 -17.97 -10.87
CA SER A 237 36.28 -17.31 -10.87
C SER A 237 36.21 -15.84 -10.42
N PRO A 238 36.73 -15.47 -9.24
CA PRO A 238 37.27 -16.36 -8.20
C PRO A 238 36.23 -17.35 -7.63
N ALA A 239 36.70 -18.35 -6.89
CA ALA A 239 35.82 -19.25 -6.14
C ALA A 239 34.94 -18.47 -5.14
N ALA A 240 33.78 -19.03 -4.78
CA ALA A 240 32.87 -18.39 -3.82
C ALA A 240 33.56 -18.14 -2.48
N ALA A 241 33.32 -16.99 -1.86
CA ALA A 241 33.82 -16.68 -0.52
C ALA A 241 32.66 -16.64 0.47
N PHE A 242 32.72 -17.49 1.50
CA PHE A 242 31.71 -17.59 2.53
C PHE A 242 31.98 -16.65 3.71
N GLY A 243 30.93 -15.92 4.09
CA GLY A 243 30.84 -15.20 5.36
C GLY A 243 30.15 -16.05 6.44
N ALA A 244 29.80 -15.41 7.55
CA ALA A 244 29.13 -16.09 8.65
C ALA A 244 27.68 -16.51 8.29
N GLY A 245 27.21 -17.59 8.91
CA GLY A 245 25.79 -18.00 8.84
C GLY A 245 25.38 -18.77 7.59
N VAL A 246 26.32 -19.32 6.82
CA VAL A 246 26.00 -20.20 5.69
C VAL A 246 25.63 -21.60 6.21
N ARG A 247 24.47 -22.09 5.78
CA ARG A 247 24.00 -23.45 6.08
C ARG A 247 23.54 -24.15 4.80
N ALA A 248 23.90 -25.41 4.62
CA ALA A 248 23.53 -26.19 3.45
C ALA A 248 23.38 -27.68 3.79
N GLY A 249 22.38 -28.36 3.22
CA GLY A 249 22.18 -29.80 3.40
C GLY A 249 23.38 -30.62 2.90
N SER A 250 24.01 -30.15 1.83
CA SER A 250 25.34 -30.59 1.39
C SER A 250 26.03 -29.47 0.61
N THR A 251 27.34 -29.56 0.43
CA THR A 251 28.11 -28.57 -0.31
C THR A 251 29.11 -29.24 -1.25
N THR A 252 29.17 -28.75 -2.50
CA THR A 252 30.07 -29.24 -3.54
C THR A 252 30.67 -28.08 -4.33
N GLY A 253 31.85 -28.28 -4.93
CA GLY A 253 32.60 -27.24 -5.65
C GLY A 253 33.58 -26.48 -4.75
N ASP A 254 34.26 -25.50 -5.34
CA ASP A 254 35.34 -24.75 -4.69
C ASP A 254 34.79 -23.52 -3.96
N TYR A 255 35.25 -23.33 -2.71
CA TYR A 255 34.95 -22.15 -1.92
C TYR A 255 36.08 -21.81 -0.95
N THR A 256 36.05 -20.59 -0.42
CA THR A 256 36.91 -20.10 0.66
C THR A 256 36.06 -19.66 1.85
N GLY A 257 36.66 -19.57 3.04
CA GLY A 257 35.95 -19.23 4.28
C GLY A 257 35.60 -20.47 5.12
N GLU A 258 34.69 -20.29 6.08
CA GLU A 258 34.23 -21.38 6.94
C GLU A 258 33.31 -22.33 6.16
N ALA A 259 33.44 -23.64 6.41
CA ALA A 259 32.57 -24.63 5.79
C ALA A 259 31.10 -24.43 6.22
N PRO A 260 30.12 -24.56 5.32
CA PRO A 260 28.71 -24.50 5.68
C PRO A 260 28.36 -25.51 6.76
N THR A 261 27.51 -25.09 7.70
CA THR A 261 26.94 -25.99 8.70
C THR A 261 25.65 -26.62 8.19
N ALA A 262 25.18 -27.69 8.84
CA ALA A 262 23.89 -28.27 8.47
C ALA A 262 22.73 -27.31 8.82
N PRO A 263 21.67 -27.25 8.00
CA PRO A 263 20.42 -26.58 8.35
C PRO A 263 19.81 -27.19 9.62
N PRO A 264 18.94 -26.45 10.33
CA PRO A 264 18.17 -27.01 11.45
C PRO A 264 17.41 -28.28 11.02
N ALA A 265 17.52 -29.35 11.82
CA ALA A 265 16.80 -30.59 11.59
C ALA A 265 15.31 -30.46 11.92
N GLY A 266 14.45 -31.18 11.19
CA GLY A 266 13.00 -31.23 11.42
C GLY A 266 12.24 -31.62 10.16
N ASP A 267 10.93 -31.84 10.29
CA ASP A 267 10.05 -32.21 9.17
C ASP A 267 9.65 -31.01 8.31
N GLN A 268 9.62 -29.80 8.90
CA GLN A 268 9.21 -28.57 8.24
C GLN A 268 10.05 -27.39 8.72
N ALA A 269 10.34 -26.49 7.78
CA ALA A 269 10.97 -25.21 8.02
C ALA A 269 9.94 -24.07 7.88
N ILE A 270 10.07 -23.04 8.72
CA ILE A 270 9.27 -21.82 8.64
C ILE A 270 10.25 -20.66 8.50
N ALA A 271 10.07 -19.87 7.46
CA ALA A 271 10.85 -18.67 7.19
C ALA A 271 9.90 -17.48 7.02
N VAL A 272 10.27 -16.36 7.62
CA VAL A 272 9.59 -15.07 7.47
C VAL A 272 10.64 -13.99 7.53
N THR A 273 10.56 -13.06 6.59
CA THR A 273 11.37 -11.83 6.61
C THR A 273 10.50 -10.73 7.16
N VAL A 274 10.98 -10.09 8.22
CA VAL A 274 10.27 -8.98 8.88
C VAL A 274 11.07 -7.70 8.59
N PRO A 275 10.50 -6.73 7.86
CA PRO A 275 11.18 -5.46 7.58
C PRO A 275 11.22 -4.59 8.84
N ASP A 276 12.01 -3.51 8.77
CA ASP A 276 11.93 -2.44 9.75
C ASP A 276 10.53 -1.81 9.75
N GLN A 277 10.10 -1.31 10.91
CA GLN A 277 8.87 -0.55 10.99
C GLN A 277 9.02 0.74 10.18
N GLY A 278 8.13 0.96 9.20
CA GLY A 278 8.06 2.22 8.47
C GLY A 278 7.80 3.41 9.39
N SER A 279 8.26 4.61 9.01
CA SER A 279 8.17 5.82 9.83
C SER A 279 6.75 6.17 10.26
N GLY A 280 5.76 5.84 9.42
CA GLY A 280 4.34 6.13 9.62
C GLY A 280 4.00 7.62 9.62
N GLU A 281 2.72 7.92 9.82
CA GLU A 281 2.15 9.28 9.82
C GLU A 281 1.02 9.42 10.85
N LEU A 282 0.80 10.66 11.31
CA LEU A 282 -0.40 11.08 12.03
C LEU A 282 -1.38 11.75 11.05
N THR A 283 -2.53 11.15 10.83
CA THR A 283 -3.59 11.68 9.97
C THR A 283 -4.86 11.94 10.78
N TRP A 284 -5.72 12.84 10.28
CA TRP A 284 -7.04 13.07 10.85
C TRP A 284 -8.08 13.46 9.80
N SER A 285 -9.33 13.09 10.03
CA SER A 285 -10.46 13.35 9.13
C SER A 285 -11.75 13.56 9.91
N ILE A 286 -12.70 14.31 9.32
CA ILE A 286 -14.05 14.46 9.85
C ILE A 286 -14.92 13.36 9.23
N GLU A 287 -15.61 12.56 10.04
CA GLU A 287 -16.35 11.36 9.58
C GLU A 287 -17.78 11.66 9.09
N GLY A 288 -18.23 12.92 9.20
CA GLY A 288 -19.58 13.31 8.77
C GLY A 288 -19.71 13.56 7.26
N THR A 289 -20.89 13.26 6.72
CA THR A 289 -21.30 13.65 5.35
C THR A 289 -21.53 15.15 5.20
N SER A 290 -21.61 15.87 6.31
CA SER A 290 -21.74 17.33 6.40
C SER A 290 -20.75 17.86 7.43
N ARG A 291 -20.28 19.10 7.21
CA ARG A 291 -19.47 19.85 8.18
C ARG A 291 -20.31 20.71 9.14
N LEU A 292 -21.63 20.66 9.01
CA LEU A 292 -22.53 21.42 9.87
C LEU A 292 -22.64 20.74 11.23
N VAL A 293 -22.25 21.48 12.26
CA VAL A 293 -22.61 21.18 13.65
C VAL A 293 -23.94 21.86 13.95
N ASP A 294 -24.97 21.08 14.21
CA ASP A 294 -26.32 21.57 14.46
C ASP A 294 -26.63 21.54 15.97
N LEU A 295 -26.85 22.71 16.56
CA LEU A 295 -27.29 22.87 17.94
C LEU A 295 -28.82 23.00 18.06
N GLY A 296 -29.53 22.99 16.93
CA GLY A 296 -30.97 23.20 16.85
C GLY A 296 -31.41 24.63 17.19
N VAL A 297 -32.58 24.74 17.81
CA VAL A 297 -33.18 26.02 18.23
C VAL A 297 -33.00 26.17 19.73
N ALA A 298 -32.39 27.28 20.15
CA ALA A 298 -32.18 27.54 21.56
C ALA A 298 -33.52 27.71 22.31
N THR A 299 -33.62 27.08 23.47
CA THR A 299 -34.76 27.18 24.39
C THR A 299 -34.53 28.30 25.39
N GLU A 300 -35.53 29.14 25.60
CA GLU A 300 -35.50 30.16 26.64
C GLU A 300 -35.72 29.54 28.03
N ASN A 301 -34.78 29.78 28.92
CA ASN A 301 -34.89 29.50 30.35
C ASN A 301 -35.07 30.82 31.12
N LEU A 302 -35.11 30.76 32.45
CA LEU A 302 -35.35 31.95 33.29
C LEU A 302 -34.25 33.02 33.17
N ASP A 303 -33.01 32.63 32.89
CA ASP A 303 -31.82 33.49 32.92
C ASP A 303 -30.95 33.42 31.65
N HIS A 304 -31.21 32.48 30.74
CA HIS A 304 -30.46 32.32 29.48
C HIS A 304 -31.28 31.72 28.35
N TYR A 305 -30.71 31.69 27.15
CA TYR A 305 -31.09 30.75 26.08
C TYR A 305 -30.11 29.57 26.07
N ALA A 306 -30.62 28.33 26.02
CA ALA A 306 -29.81 27.12 25.97
C ALA A 306 -29.99 26.31 24.68
N ALA A 307 -28.91 25.80 24.12
CA ALA A 307 -28.91 24.85 23.01
C ALA A 307 -27.80 23.81 23.22
N SER A 308 -28.03 22.58 22.74
CA SER A 308 -27.06 21.50 22.82
C SER A 308 -26.95 20.76 21.50
N GLY A 309 -25.81 20.15 21.25
CA GLY A 309 -25.57 19.30 20.09
C GLY A 309 -24.23 18.59 20.24
N GLU A 310 -23.74 18.00 19.17
CA GLU A 310 -22.47 17.26 19.17
C GLU A 310 -21.60 17.77 18.03
N ILE A 311 -20.29 17.82 18.22
CA ILE A 311 -19.40 18.04 17.08
C ILE A 311 -19.50 16.86 16.12
N VAL A 312 -19.24 17.10 14.84
CA VAL A 312 -19.05 16.00 13.89
C VAL A 312 -17.81 15.20 14.33
N PRO A 313 -17.90 13.88 14.53
CA PRO A 313 -16.78 13.07 15.00
C PRO A 313 -15.54 13.20 14.11
N ILE A 314 -14.37 13.18 14.75
CA ILE A 314 -13.06 13.26 14.08
C ILE A 314 -12.31 11.96 14.31
N ARG A 315 -11.91 11.31 13.21
CA ARG A 315 -11.00 10.19 13.26
C ARG A 315 -9.57 10.71 13.30
N VAL A 316 -8.78 10.18 14.21
CA VAL A 316 -7.33 10.39 14.31
C VAL A 316 -6.67 9.04 14.15
N GLN A 317 -5.71 8.93 13.24
CA GLN A 317 -4.94 7.71 13.04
C GLN A 317 -3.46 8.02 13.17
N ASP A 318 -2.82 7.42 14.17
CA ASP A 318 -1.37 7.52 14.36
C ASP A 318 -0.71 6.19 14.06
N THR A 319 0.12 6.19 13.03
CA THR A 319 0.90 5.05 12.60
C THR A 319 2.41 5.29 12.79
N ARG A 320 2.83 6.38 13.44
CA ARG A 320 4.24 6.75 13.53
C ARG A 320 5.06 5.75 14.35
N ALA A 321 6.27 5.47 13.88
CA ALA A 321 7.23 4.64 14.61
C ALA A 321 7.65 5.32 15.92
N GLY A 322 7.83 4.52 16.97
CA GLY A 322 8.18 5.02 18.31
C GLY A 322 7.01 5.63 19.10
N ASN A 323 5.80 5.64 18.55
CA ASN A 323 4.56 6.10 19.19
C ASN A 323 4.68 7.48 19.90
N PRO A 324 5.18 8.53 19.21
CA PRO A 324 5.24 9.88 19.78
C PRO A 324 3.85 10.42 20.11
N GLY A 325 3.73 11.21 21.17
CA GLY A 325 2.46 11.81 21.58
C GLY A 325 1.87 12.75 20.52
N TRP A 326 0.58 13.02 20.64
CA TRP A 326 -0.13 13.97 19.78
C TRP A 326 -1.26 14.65 20.56
N SER A 327 -1.70 15.80 20.06
CA SER A 327 -2.90 16.47 20.57
C SER A 327 -3.73 17.06 19.44
N LEU A 328 -5.05 16.94 19.57
CA LEU A 328 -6.04 17.60 18.74
C LEU A 328 -6.74 18.67 19.57
N THR A 329 -6.69 19.90 19.10
CA THR A 329 -7.30 21.06 19.76
C THR A 329 -8.37 21.69 18.89
N ALA A 330 -9.35 22.34 19.51
CA ALA A 330 -10.35 23.14 18.81
C ALA A 330 -10.49 24.55 19.43
N GLN A 331 -10.85 25.51 18.59
CA GLN A 331 -11.27 26.86 18.97
C GLN A 331 -12.43 27.28 18.09
N VAL A 332 -13.37 28.07 18.61
CA VAL A 332 -14.55 28.52 17.88
C VAL A 332 -14.48 30.04 17.68
N SER A 333 -14.69 30.49 16.44
CA SER A 333 -14.85 31.92 16.14
C SER A 333 -16.08 32.48 16.86
N ASN A 334 -16.15 33.79 17.08
CA ASN A 334 -17.39 34.37 17.58
C ASN A 334 -18.57 34.06 16.63
N PHE A 335 -19.75 33.92 17.24
CA PHE A 335 -21.01 33.69 16.56
C PHE A 335 -21.48 34.99 15.90
N THR A 336 -21.93 34.93 14.66
CA THR A 336 -22.37 36.12 13.91
C THR A 336 -23.76 35.94 13.30
N ALA A 337 -24.57 37.00 13.36
CA ALA A 337 -25.90 37.06 12.72
C ALA A 337 -26.23 38.50 12.34
N GLY A 338 -26.41 38.79 11.04
CA GLY A 338 -26.89 40.11 10.58
C GLY A 338 -26.06 41.31 11.07
N GLY A 339 -24.74 41.15 11.22
CA GLY A 339 -23.83 42.18 11.74
C GLY A 339 -23.75 42.26 13.27
N GLN A 340 -24.52 41.45 14.00
CA GLN A 340 -24.34 41.23 15.43
C GLN A 340 -23.30 40.14 15.68
N GLU A 341 -22.57 40.26 16.79
CA GLU A 341 -21.54 39.32 17.19
C GLU A 341 -21.75 38.90 18.65
N VAL A 342 -21.64 37.60 18.91
CA VAL A 342 -21.77 36.99 20.22
C VAL A 342 -20.53 36.13 20.46
N SER A 343 -19.87 36.32 21.60
CA SER A 343 -18.62 35.63 21.86
C SER A 343 -18.81 34.11 21.96
N SER A 344 -17.92 33.35 21.34
CA SER A 344 -17.88 31.89 21.48
C SER A 344 -17.49 31.41 22.88
N LYS A 345 -17.19 32.33 23.82
CA LYS A 345 -17.00 31.99 25.23
C LYS A 345 -18.24 31.33 25.83
N TYR A 346 -19.42 31.62 25.28
CA TYR A 346 -20.69 31.07 25.74
C TYR A 346 -20.94 29.62 25.30
N LEU A 347 -20.08 29.07 24.45
CA LEU A 347 -20.09 27.66 24.09
C LEU A 347 -19.10 26.91 24.99
N GLY A 348 -19.62 25.98 25.79
CA GLY A 348 -18.86 24.95 26.48
C GLY A 348 -18.93 23.62 25.73
N TRP A 349 -18.15 22.63 26.18
CA TRP A 349 -18.21 21.28 25.66
C TRP A 349 -17.75 20.22 26.67
N THR A 350 -18.05 18.96 26.38
CA THR A 350 -17.53 17.79 27.09
C THR A 350 -16.89 16.87 26.06
N PRO A 351 -15.55 16.88 25.91
CA PRO A 351 -14.85 15.96 25.02
C PRO A 351 -15.04 14.49 25.41
N GLU A 352 -15.01 13.62 24.41
CA GLU A 352 -15.13 12.18 24.56
C GLU A 352 -14.34 11.40 23.51
N VAL A 353 -14.07 10.13 23.81
CA VAL A 353 -13.48 9.16 22.88
C VAL A 353 -14.53 8.10 22.60
N LEU A 354 -14.99 8.07 21.36
CA LEU A 354 -16.00 7.13 20.85
C LEU A 354 -15.39 5.78 20.50
N GLU A 355 -14.14 5.78 19.99
CA GLU A 355 -13.36 4.57 19.68
C GLU A 355 -11.91 4.71 20.20
N THR A 356 -11.42 3.74 20.96
CA THR A 356 -10.16 3.85 21.71
C THR A 356 -8.98 3.06 21.11
N GLN A 357 -9.03 2.66 19.84
CA GLN A 357 -8.02 1.75 19.26
C GLN A 357 -6.64 2.39 19.01
N GLY A 358 -6.40 3.63 19.47
CA GLY A 358 -5.14 4.34 19.38
C GLY A 358 -4.73 5.04 20.68
N GLY A 359 -5.19 4.56 21.84
CA GLY A 359 -4.80 5.11 23.15
C GLY A 359 -5.20 6.57 23.40
N ALA A 360 -6.12 7.12 22.61
CA ALA A 360 -6.60 8.49 22.79
C ALA A 360 -7.31 8.67 24.14
N VAL A 361 -7.12 9.84 24.73
CA VAL A 361 -7.78 10.29 25.95
C VAL A 361 -8.50 11.61 25.65
N ALA A 362 -9.75 11.71 26.10
CA ALA A 362 -10.55 12.91 25.96
C ALA A 362 -9.94 14.08 26.75
N GLY A 363 -10.07 15.28 26.21
CA GLY A 363 -9.78 16.52 26.92
C GLY A 363 -10.70 16.73 28.12
N ALA A 364 -10.32 17.68 28.99
CA ALA A 364 -11.16 18.03 30.13
C ALA A 364 -12.45 18.74 29.67
N PRO A 365 -13.60 18.51 30.33
CA PRO A 365 -14.81 19.29 30.10
C PRO A 365 -14.56 20.79 30.31
N VAL A 366 -15.13 21.61 29.43
CA VAL A 366 -14.99 23.08 29.47
C VAL A 366 -16.38 23.68 29.63
N PRO A 367 -16.67 24.35 30.75
CA PRO A 367 -17.98 24.96 30.95
C PRO A 367 -18.20 26.13 30.00
N SER A 368 -19.48 26.47 29.78
CA SER A 368 -19.84 27.73 29.15
C SER A 368 -19.37 28.91 29.99
N GLY A 369 -18.88 29.95 29.32
CA GLY A 369 -18.54 31.24 29.90
C GLY A 369 -19.72 32.04 30.44
N PHE A 370 -20.96 31.56 30.25
CA PHE A 370 -22.11 32.02 31.03
C PHE A 370 -21.96 31.63 32.51
N ASP A 371 -21.51 30.39 32.77
CA ASP A 371 -21.28 29.90 34.13
C ASP A 371 -19.90 30.34 34.64
N SER A 372 -18.83 30.10 33.87
CA SER A 372 -17.46 30.50 34.21
C SER A 372 -16.47 30.33 33.05
N GLY A 373 -15.37 31.07 33.09
CA GLY A 373 -14.24 30.87 32.17
C GLY A 373 -14.46 31.47 30.78
N GLN A 374 -13.78 30.90 29.79
CA GLN A 374 -13.69 31.44 28.42
C GLN A 374 -14.32 30.52 27.37
N GLY A 375 -15.00 29.44 27.77
CA GLY A 375 -15.56 28.44 26.84
C GLY A 375 -14.58 28.04 25.74
N LEU A 376 -15.08 28.01 24.51
CA LEU A 376 -14.34 27.73 23.27
C LEU A 376 -13.82 28.98 22.54
N SER A 377 -13.83 30.16 23.17
CA SER A 377 -13.23 31.38 22.58
C SER A 377 -11.71 31.38 22.50
N VAL A 378 -11.07 30.39 23.13
CA VAL A 378 -9.64 30.11 23.12
C VAL A 378 -9.45 28.61 22.89
N ALA A 379 -8.28 28.20 22.40
CA ALA A 379 -8.02 26.80 22.10
C ALA A 379 -8.20 25.89 23.33
N ARG A 380 -8.82 24.73 23.10
CA ARG A 380 -9.05 23.65 24.07
C ARG A 380 -8.67 22.31 23.47
N THR A 381 -8.10 21.42 24.28
CA THR A 381 -7.83 20.04 23.87
C THR A 381 -9.15 19.30 23.71
N LEU A 382 -9.37 18.73 22.53
CA LEU A 382 -10.44 17.77 22.26
C LEU A 382 -9.99 16.38 22.70
N ALA A 383 -8.82 15.96 22.24
CA ALA A 383 -8.23 14.68 22.59
C ALA A 383 -6.71 14.72 22.47
N GLN A 384 -6.04 13.78 23.11
CA GLN A 384 -4.59 13.60 23.02
C GLN A 384 -4.22 12.13 23.23
N ALA A 385 -3.04 11.74 22.78
CA ALA A 385 -2.37 10.53 23.23
C ALA A 385 -0.96 10.86 23.71
N ASN A 386 -0.53 10.19 24.78
CA ASN A 386 0.80 10.42 25.36
C ASN A 386 1.89 9.67 24.56
N ASP A 387 3.15 10.03 24.77
CA ASP A 387 4.28 9.23 24.29
C ASP A 387 4.14 7.76 24.74
N GLY A 388 4.37 6.82 23.82
CA GLY A 388 4.22 5.39 24.06
C GLY A 388 2.78 4.88 24.01
N HIS A 389 1.82 5.69 23.54
CA HIS A 389 0.45 5.23 23.29
C HIS A 389 0.39 4.05 22.30
N GLU A 390 -0.75 3.36 22.29
CA GLU A 390 -0.99 2.28 21.32
C GLU A 390 -1.13 2.87 19.92
N ARG A 391 -0.35 2.36 18.96
CA ARG A 391 -0.50 2.70 17.54
C ARG A 391 -1.88 2.27 17.04
N GLY A 392 -2.60 3.16 16.37
CA GLY A 392 -3.91 2.80 15.82
C GLY A 392 -4.80 4.00 15.53
N SER A 393 -6.12 3.75 15.48
CA SER A 393 -7.12 4.75 15.12
C SER A 393 -8.07 5.00 16.30
N SER A 394 -8.35 6.27 16.56
CA SER A 394 -9.34 6.69 17.54
C SER A 394 -10.36 7.62 16.90
N LEU A 395 -11.61 7.47 17.33
CA LEU A 395 -12.71 8.36 16.97
C LEU A 395 -13.02 9.23 18.17
N VAL A 396 -12.97 10.54 18.01
CA VAL A 396 -13.15 11.51 19.09
C VAL A 396 -14.29 12.47 18.78
N GLY A 397 -14.99 12.88 19.83
CA GLY A 397 -16.19 13.70 19.78
C GLY A 397 -16.26 14.65 20.96
N ALA A 398 -17.34 15.43 21.02
CA ALA A 398 -17.66 16.29 22.15
C ALA A 398 -19.13 16.69 22.12
N ASP A 399 -19.78 16.58 23.27
CA ASP A 399 -21.07 17.22 23.52
C ASP A 399 -20.86 18.73 23.65
N LEU A 400 -21.71 19.52 23.00
CA LEU A 400 -21.70 20.98 23.02
C LEU A 400 -22.83 21.51 23.89
N ASP A 401 -22.51 22.53 24.71
CA ASP A 401 -23.46 23.21 25.60
C ASP A 401 -23.34 24.72 25.40
N LEU A 402 -24.33 25.31 24.73
CA LEU A 402 -24.40 26.74 24.46
C LEU A 402 -25.36 27.41 25.44
N LYS A 403 -24.89 28.44 26.14
CA LYS A 403 -25.69 29.27 27.04
C LYS A 403 -25.51 30.75 26.74
N LEU A 404 -26.53 31.37 26.15
CA LEU A 404 -26.51 32.77 25.74
C LEU A 404 -27.29 33.65 26.71
N PRO A 405 -26.80 34.88 27.01
CA PRO A 405 -27.58 35.84 27.78
C PRO A 405 -28.92 36.20 27.12
N LEU A 406 -29.95 36.52 27.91
CA LEU A 406 -31.30 36.85 27.42
C LEU A 406 -31.36 38.14 26.57
N GLU A 407 -30.35 39.01 26.67
CA GLU A 407 -30.21 40.20 25.82
C GLU A 407 -29.71 39.88 24.40
N THR A 408 -29.35 38.63 24.11
CA THR A 408 -28.86 38.23 22.79
C THR A 408 -29.94 38.48 21.72
N PRO A 409 -29.67 39.29 20.68
CA PRO A 409 -30.67 39.58 19.66
C PRO A 409 -31.12 38.32 18.93
N ARG A 410 -32.41 38.23 18.55
CA ARG A 410 -32.91 37.11 17.73
C ARG A 410 -32.18 37.02 16.39
N GLY A 411 -31.82 35.81 15.98
CA GLY A 411 -31.17 35.56 14.68
C GLY A 411 -30.64 34.14 14.57
N THR A 412 -30.25 33.75 13.37
CA THR A 412 -29.49 32.52 13.13
C THR A 412 -28.00 32.85 13.20
N TYR A 413 -27.35 32.39 14.26
CA TYR A 413 -25.94 32.66 14.52
C TYR A 413 -25.06 31.53 13.98
N ASN A 414 -24.02 31.90 13.23
CA ASN A 414 -23.05 30.95 12.68
C ASN A 414 -21.66 31.23 13.26
N ALA A 415 -20.90 30.17 13.49
CA ALA A 415 -19.50 30.22 13.91
C ALA A 415 -18.70 29.15 13.16
N THR A 416 -17.38 29.30 13.15
CA THR A 416 -16.45 28.31 12.57
C THR A 416 -15.66 27.65 13.68
N VAL A 417 -15.69 26.31 13.70
CA VAL A 417 -14.78 25.50 14.53
C VAL A 417 -13.47 25.35 13.76
N THR A 418 -12.36 25.74 14.37
CA THR A 418 -11.00 25.51 13.85
C THR A 418 -10.38 24.37 14.63
N LEU A 419 -9.96 23.31 13.92
CA LEU A 419 -9.25 22.15 14.47
C LEU A 419 -7.76 22.26 14.16
N THR A 420 -6.92 21.97 15.15
CA THR A 420 -5.45 21.96 15.01
C THR A 420 -4.88 20.71 15.63
N ALA A 421 -4.19 19.90 14.83
CA ALA A 421 -3.41 18.75 15.29
C ALA A 421 -1.94 19.16 15.51
N LEU A 422 -1.36 18.70 16.60
CA LEU A 422 0.06 18.85 16.93
C LEU A 422 0.66 17.47 17.14
N SER A 423 1.83 17.26 16.54
CA SER A 423 2.50 15.97 16.39
C SER A 423 3.89 15.94 17.01
#